data_AF-A0A0G0WTU4-F1
#
_entry.id   AF-A0A0G0WTU4-F1
#
_cell.length_a   1.000
_cell.length_b   1.000
_cell.length_c   1.000
_cell.angle_alpha   90.00
_cell.angle_beta   90.00
_cell.angle_gamma   90.00
#
_symmetry.space_group_name_H-M   'P 1'
#
loop_
_entity.id
_entity.type
_entity.pdbx_description
1 polymer ?
#
loop_
_entity_poly.entity_id
_entity_poly.type
_entity_poly.pdbx_seq_one_letter_code
_entity_poly.pdbx_strand_id
1 'polypeptide(L)'
;MRKKVGICFSKELQGETPLSHIVGKLDVYIRLLKLMEVEGWDVYILTRKTYSGDGIFEGGWCFEEGGFKLVKDKLKMDVVYDRTGGIDFPISGDSLEVINEREFKVLAWDKWATFKAIGKYMPQTLLVEEKKDLAKVLPEIKSDTVVLKPVNGLKGIGIYIGPKEGATGFEFSKKYPRYVWPISKVMIKGVISYFSNSRDNKREVFS
;
A
#
# COMPACT_ATOMS: atom_id res chain seq x y z
N MET A 1 19.59 2.57 -27.05
CA MET A 1 19.28 1.39 -26.22
C MET A 1 17.89 1.62 -25.64
N ARG A 2 16.99 0.63 -25.66
CA ARG A 2 15.66 0.76 -25.05
C ARG A 2 15.80 0.80 -23.53
N LYS A 3 14.95 1.58 -22.85
CA LYS A 3 14.95 1.67 -21.39
C LYS A 3 14.33 0.40 -20.81
N LYS A 4 14.99 -0.21 -19.83
CA LYS A 4 14.51 -1.39 -19.11
C LYS A 4 13.75 -0.99 -17.85
N VAL A 5 12.46 -1.26 -17.83
CA VAL A 5 11.54 -0.85 -16.77
C VAL A 5 10.95 -2.07 -16.09
N GLY A 6 11.05 -2.13 -14.76
CA GLY A 6 10.48 -3.22 -13.97
C GLY A 6 9.26 -2.80 -13.15
N ILE A 7 8.30 -3.71 -12.95
CA ILE A 7 7.32 -3.62 -11.86
C ILE A 7 7.62 -4.73 -10.85
N CYS A 8 8.00 -4.36 -9.63
CA CYS A 8 8.49 -5.31 -8.62
C CYS A 8 7.44 -5.62 -7.55
N PHE A 9 7.12 -6.90 -7.37
CA PHE A 9 6.18 -7.38 -6.35
C PHE A 9 6.88 -8.15 -5.22
N SER A 10 6.23 -8.26 -4.06
CA SER A 10 6.76 -9.08 -2.95
C SER A 10 6.54 -10.58 -3.12
N LYS A 11 5.50 -10.98 -3.85
CA LYS A 11 5.16 -12.39 -4.01
C LYS A 11 6.20 -13.06 -4.91
N GLU A 12 6.46 -14.33 -4.62
CA GLU A 12 7.10 -15.20 -5.58
C GLU A 12 6.16 -15.35 -6.79
N LEU A 13 6.70 -15.17 -7.98
CA LEU A 13 5.96 -15.25 -9.23
C LEU A 13 6.40 -16.51 -9.93
N GLN A 14 5.46 -17.22 -10.56
CA GLN A 14 5.72 -18.51 -11.19
C GLN A 14 4.81 -18.68 -12.42
N GLY A 15 5.22 -19.57 -13.31
CA GLY A 15 4.45 -19.94 -14.51
C GLY A 15 4.40 -18.82 -15.56
N GLU A 16 3.41 -18.91 -16.44
CA GLU A 16 3.23 -17.98 -17.58
C GLU A 16 2.38 -16.76 -17.22
N THR A 17 1.79 -16.72 -16.03
CA THR A 17 0.87 -15.67 -15.57
C THR A 17 1.38 -15.02 -14.28
N PRO A 18 2.49 -14.25 -14.33
CA PRO A 18 3.13 -13.69 -13.13
C PRO A 18 2.21 -12.73 -12.35
N LEU A 19 1.14 -12.21 -12.96
CA LEU A 19 0.18 -11.31 -12.33
C LEU A 19 -1.11 -11.98 -11.84
N SER A 20 -1.23 -13.31 -11.90
CA SER A 20 -2.42 -14.06 -11.45
C SER A 20 -2.85 -13.74 -10.00
N HIS A 21 -1.91 -13.32 -9.16
CA HIS A 21 -2.15 -12.92 -7.78
C HIS A 21 -2.86 -11.56 -7.60
N ILE A 22 -3.12 -10.80 -8.67
CA ILE A 22 -3.71 -9.45 -8.65
C ILE A 22 -5.04 -9.40 -9.41
N VAL A 23 -5.89 -10.41 -9.22
CA VAL A 23 -7.16 -10.61 -9.96
C VAL A 23 -7.98 -9.33 -10.14
N GLY A 24 -8.31 -8.63 -9.06
CA GLY A 24 -9.18 -7.43 -9.13
C GLY A 24 -8.55 -6.17 -9.73
N LYS A 25 -7.27 -6.21 -10.15
CA LYS A 25 -6.59 -5.07 -10.78
C LYS A 25 -5.82 -5.47 -12.03
N LEU A 26 -5.96 -6.71 -12.50
CA LEU A 26 -5.16 -7.25 -13.60
C LEU A 26 -5.20 -6.35 -14.83
N ASP A 27 -6.41 -5.95 -15.26
CA ASP A 27 -6.61 -5.09 -16.43
C ASP A 27 -5.89 -3.75 -16.33
N VAL A 28 -5.77 -3.19 -15.12
CA VAL A 28 -5.04 -1.93 -14.90
C VAL A 28 -3.54 -2.13 -15.14
N TYR A 29 -2.98 -3.26 -14.67
CA TYR A 29 -1.58 -3.57 -14.91
C TYR A 29 -1.33 -3.91 -16.38
N ILE A 30 -2.18 -4.72 -17.02
CA ILE A 30 -2.06 -5.03 -18.45
C ILE A 30 -2.12 -3.74 -19.28
N ARG A 31 -3.04 -2.82 -18.96
CA ARG A 31 -3.11 -1.52 -19.64
C ARG A 31 -1.83 -0.71 -19.44
N LEU A 32 -1.29 -0.66 -18.23
CA LEU A 32 -0.04 0.04 -17.95
C LEU A 32 1.15 -0.57 -18.72
N LEU A 33 1.26 -1.90 -18.76
CA LEU A 33 2.32 -2.60 -19.50
C LEU A 33 2.25 -2.29 -21.00
N LYS A 34 1.05 -2.33 -21.59
CA LYS A 34 0.83 -1.95 -22.99
C LYS A 34 1.22 -0.50 -23.27
N LEU A 35 0.91 0.43 -22.36
CA LEU A 35 1.34 1.83 -22.49
C LEU A 35 2.87 1.94 -22.50
N MET A 36 3.55 1.23 -21.60
CA MET A 36 5.02 1.24 -21.55
C MET A 36 5.67 0.60 -22.78
N GLU A 37 5.06 -0.44 -23.34
CA GLU A 37 5.50 -1.07 -24.59
C GLU A 37 5.34 -0.11 -25.79
N VAL A 38 4.22 0.63 -25.87
CA VAL A 38 3.99 1.66 -26.91
C VAL A 38 5.02 2.78 -26.84
N GLU A 39 5.50 3.13 -25.64
CA GLU A 39 6.61 4.08 -25.44
C GLU A 39 7.99 3.51 -25.82
N GLY A 40 8.04 2.24 -26.24
CA GLY A 40 9.27 1.58 -26.70
C GLY A 40 10.19 1.12 -25.58
N TRP A 41 9.67 0.90 -24.37
CA TRP A 41 10.43 0.36 -23.24
C TRP A 41 10.44 -1.16 -23.24
N ASP A 42 11.51 -1.75 -22.70
CA ASP A 42 11.56 -3.18 -22.41
C ASP A 42 10.98 -3.38 -21.00
N VAL A 43 9.81 -4.00 -20.92
CA VAL A 43 8.99 -4.00 -19.69
C VAL A 43 9.04 -5.36 -19.01
N TYR A 44 9.36 -5.35 -17.72
CA TYR A 44 9.52 -6.57 -16.94
C TYR A 44 8.60 -6.61 -15.71
N ILE A 45 8.02 -7.77 -15.46
CA ILE A 45 7.46 -8.11 -14.15
C ILE A 45 8.53 -8.81 -13.33
N LEU A 46 8.75 -8.31 -12.12
CA LEU A 46 9.84 -8.70 -11.25
C LEU A 46 9.31 -9.07 -9.87
N THR A 47 10.13 -9.79 -9.11
CA THR A 47 9.89 -10.07 -7.70
C THR A 47 11.08 -9.65 -6.87
N ARG A 48 10.83 -9.12 -5.68
CA ARG A 48 11.88 -8.82 -4.69
C ARG A 48 12.73 -10.07 -4.37
N LYS A 49 12.17 -11.28 -4.54
CA LYS A 49 12.86 -12.55 -4.27
C LYS A 49 14.08 -12.80 -5.17
N THR A 50 14.09 -12.25 -6.38
CA THR A 50 15.21 -12.38 -7.31
C THR A 50 16.15 -11.18 -7.26
N TYR A 51 15.87 -10.17 -6.41
CA TYR A 51 16.66 -8.96 -6.33
C TYR A 51 17.99 -9.18 -5.60
N SER A 52 19.10 -8.86 -6.25
CA SER A 52 20.45 -9.00 -5.69
C SER A 52 21.13 -7.67 -5.33
N GLY A 53 20.47 -6.54 -5.58
CA GLY A 53 20.99 -5.20 -5.31
C GLY A 53 21.32 -4.44 -6.59
N ASP A 54 21.42 -3.11 -6.47
CA ASP A 54 21.79 -2.21 -7.57
C ASP A 54 20.99 -2.46 -8.84
N GLY A 55 19.67 -2.63 -8.75
CA GLY A 55 18.82 -2.86 -9.92
C GLY A 55 18.99 -4.20 -10.62
N ILE A 56 19.74 -5.14 -10.04
CA ILE A 56 19.98 -6.48 -10.62
C ILE A 56 18.96 -7.47 -10.07
N PHE A 57 18.34 -8.22 -11.00
CA PHE A 57 17.41 -9.31 -10.70
C PHE A 57 17.87 -10.60 -11.39
N GLU A 58 17.80 -11.71 -10.66
CA GLU A 58 18.04 -13.07 -11.15
C GLU A 58 16.79 -13.58 -11.91
N GLY A 59 16.52 -12.97 -13.06
CA GLY A 59 15.38 -13.26 -13.92
C GLY A 59 14.10 -12.51 -13.58
N GLY A 60 13.09 -12.72 -14.43
CA GLY A 60 11.79 -12.05 -14.42
C GLY A 60 10.94 -12.43 -15.62
N TRP A 61 9.87 -11.68 -15.90
CA TRP A 61 9.00 -11.91 -17.04
C TRP A 61 9.00 -10.67 -17.93
N CYS A 62 9.49 -10.80 -19.15
CA CYS A 62 9.34 -9.75 -20.16
C CYS A 62 7.88 -9.72 -20.63
N PHE A 63 7.30 -8.53 -20.74
CA PHE A 63 6.00 -8.35 -21.37
C PHE A 63 6.19 -7.89 -22.80
N GLU A 64 5.75 -8.71 -23.75
CA GLU A 64 5.89 -8.48 -25.19
C GLU A 64 4.62 -8.97 -25.90
N GLU A 65 4.08 -8.14 -26.81
CA GLU A 65 2.94 -8.45 -27.67
C GLU A 65 1.68 -8.93 -26.91
N GLY A 66 1.49 -8.40 -25.69
CA GLY A 66 0.36 -8.77 -24.83
C GLY A 66 0.57 -10.05 -24.01
N GLY A 67 1.71 -10.71 -24.13
CA GLY A 67 2.08 -11.92 -23.40
C GLY A 67 3.22 -11.73 -22.41
N PHE A 68 3.50 -12.76 -21.61
CA PHE A 68 4.64 -12.79 -20.69
C PHE A 68 5.61 -13.89 -21.10
N LYS A 69 6.89 -13.54 -21.24
CA LYS A 69 7.98 -14.47 -21.51
C LYS A 69 8.93 -14.51 -20.32
N LEU A 70 9.11 -15.69 -19.74
CA LEU A 70 10.08 -15.89 -18.67
C LEU A 70 11.50 -15.65 -19.19
N VAL A 71 12.26 -14.82 -18.48
CA VAL A 71 13.68 -14.57 -18.69
C VAL A 71 14.42 -15.04 -17.45
N LYS A 72 15.36 -15.98 -17.62
CA LYS A 72 16.14 -16.56 -16.51
C LYS A 72 17.48 -15.87 -16.31
N ASP A 73 17.96 -15.14 -17.31
CA ASP A 73 19.22 -14.42 -17.25
C ASP A 73 19.12 -13.21 -16.33
N LYS A 74 20.28 -12.72 -15.89
CA LYS A 74 20.36 -11.51 -15.07
C LYS A 74 19.80 -10.30 -15.80
N LEU A 75 18.95 -9.57 -15.10
CA LEU A 75 18.30 -8.37 -15.59
C LEU A 75 18.81 -7.16 -14.79
N LYS A 76 19.46 -6.21 -15.45
CA LYS A 76 19.75 -4.88 -14.90
C LYS A 76 18.66 -3.93 -15.35
N MET A 77 17.93 -3.37 -14.39
CA MET A 77 16.87 -2.39 -14.63
C MET A 77 17.41 -0.97 -14.56
N ASP A 78 16.85 -0.10 -15.40
CA ASP A 78 17.10 1.35 -15.33
C ASP A 78 16.20 2.00 -14.28
N VAL A 79 14.92 1.57 -14.21
CA VAL A 79 13.95 2.05 -13.23
C VAL A 79 12.99 0.95 -12.82
N VAL A 80 12.56 0.96 -11.56
CA VAL A 80 11.56 0.02 -11.04
C VAL A 80 10.38 0.74 -10.42
N TYR A 81 9.17 0.37 -10.82
CA TYR A 81 7.96 0.69 -10.07
C TYR A 81 7.77 -0.27 -8.91
N ASP A 82 7.96 0.23 -7.69
CA ASP A 82 7.87 -0.58 -6.49
C ASP A 82 6.41 -0.81 -6.06
N ARG A 83 6.01 -2.09 -6.12
CA ARG A 83 4.73 -2.64 -5.63
C ARG A 83 4.92 -3.62 -4.48
N THR A 84 6.11 -3.68 -3.90
CA THR A 84 6.38 -4.51 -2.74
C THR A 84 5.66 -4.00 -1.50
N GLY A 85 5.29 -4.91 -0.61
CA GLY A 85 4.81 -4.58 0.73
C GLY A 85 5.97 -4.18 1.65
N GLY A 86 5.69 -3.28 2.61
CA GLY A 86 6.69 -2.77 3.55
C GLY A 86 7.51 -1.62 2.97
N ILE A 87 8.63 -1.27 3.63
CA ILE A 87 9.52 -0.15 3.25
C ILE A 87 10.95 -0.58 2.90
N ASP A 88 11.25 -1.87 3.01
CA ASP A 88 12.63 -2.38 2.95
C ASP A 88 13.12 -2.65 1.52
N PHE A 89 12.36 -2.24 0.50
CA PHE A 89 12.75 -2.33 -0.90
C PHE A 89 12.82 -0.92 -1.52
N PRO A 90 13.85 -0.62 -2.32
CA PRO A 90 15.09 -1.41 -2.50
C PRO A 90 15.89 -1.43 -1.17
N ILE A 91 17.06 -2.07 -1.14
CA ILE A 91 17.92 -2.09 0.06
C ILE A 91 18.42 -0.66 0.35
N SER A 92 18.82 -0.37 1.59
CA SER A 92 19.31 0.98 1.93
C SER A 92 20.62 1.28 1.21
N GLY A 93 20.75 2.47 0.62
CA GLY A 93 21.97 2.88 -0.10
C GLY A 93 22.11 2.26 -1.49
N ASP A 94 21.06 1.61 -1.98
CA ASP A 94 21.01 1.03 -3.32
C ASP A 94 20.95 2.12 -4.41
N SER A 95 21.60 1.88 -5.55
CA SER A 95 21.66 2.83 -6.67
C SER A 95 20.46 2.76 -7.64
N LEU A 96 19.53 1.81 -7.44
CA LEU A 96 18.35 1.66 -8.29
C LEU A 96 17.41 2.88 -8.22
N GLU A 97 17.06 3.42 -9.39
CA GLU A 97 15.97 4.41 -9.52
C GLU A 97 14.61 3.72 -9.29
N VAL A 98 13.82 4.23 -8.35
CA VAL A 98 12.55 3.60 -7.94
C VAL A 98 11.40 4.58 -7.91
N ILE A 99 10.30 4.24 -8.59
CA ILE A 99 9.01 4.91 -8.38
C ILE A 99 8.37 4.34 -7.12
N ASN A 100 7.90 5.22 -6.23
CA ASN A 100 7.62 4.96 -4.81
C ASN A 100 8.89 4.73 -3.99
N GLU A 101 9.80 5.69 -4.00
CA GLU A 101 11.01 5.66 -3.19
C GLU A 101 10.71 5.43 -1.70
N ARG A 102 11.69 4.89 -0.98
CA ARG A 102 11.54 4.52 0.43
C ARG A 102 11.08 5.70 1.28
N GLU A 103 11.66 6.88 1.10
CA GLU A 103 11.31 8.07 1.88
C GLU A 103 9.84 8.44 1.70
N PHE A 104 9.36 8.41 0.46
CA PHE A 104 7.95 8.62 0.15
C PHE A 104 7.06 7.54 0.78
N LYS A 105 7.47 6.27 0.72
CA LYS A 105 6.73 5.16 1.36
C LYS A 105 6.68 5.31 2.88
N VAL A 106 7.77 5.72 3.53
CA VAL A 106 7.82 5.98 4.97
C VAL A 106 6.86 7.11 5.34
N LEU A 107 6.87 8.22 4.58
CA LEU A 107 5.95 9.33 4.77
C LEU A 107 4.49 8.87 4.62
N ALA A 108 4.16 8.18 3.54
CA ALA A 108 2.81 7.72 3.23
C ALA A 108 2.30 6.61 4.17
N TRP A 109 3.22 5.84 4.77
CA TRP A 109 2.87 4.80 5.74
C TRP A 109 2.44 5.40 7.08
N ASP A 110 3.06 6.50 7.50
CA ASP A 110 2.70 7.24 8.71
C ASP A 110 1.62 8.29 8.42
N LYS A 111 0.37 7.98 8.77
CA LYS A 111 -0.78 8.87 8.55
C LYS A 111 -0.62 10.22 9.27
N TRP A 112 0.08 10.26 10.41
CA TRP A 112 0.32 11.50 11.14
C TRP A 112 1.40 12.34 10.46
N ALA A 113 2.49 11.72 10.03
CA ALA A 113 3.53 12.40 9.25
C ALA A 113 2.97 12.95 7.94
N THR A 114 2.14 12.18 7.23
CA THR A 114 1.42 12.63 6.04
C THR A 114 0.54 13.84 6.36
N PHE A 115 -0.23 13.80 7.45
CA PHE A 115 -1.05 14.93 7.87
C PHE A 115 -0.20 16.17 8.19
N LYS A 116 0.94 16.03 8.86
CA LYS A 116 1.85 17.17 9.09
C LYS A 116 2.38 17.78 7.79
N ALA A 117 2.63 16.96 6.77
CA ALA A 117 3.16 17.41 5.48
C ALA A 117 2.11 18.10 4.59
N ILE A 118 0.90 17.53 4.49
CA ILE A 118 -0.12 17.99 3.52
C ILE A 118 -1.52 18.22 4.15
N GLY A 119 -1.58 18.39 5.47
CA GLY A 119 -2.82 18.42 6.26
C GLY A 119 -3.85 19.46 5.85
N LYS A 120 -3.43 20.54 5.18
CA LYS A 120 -4.35 21.54 4.60
C LYS A 120 -5.33 20.95 3.57
N TYR A 121 -4.99 19.81 2.96
CA TYR A 121 -5.82 19.10 1.99
C TYR A 121 -6.49 17.85 2.58
N MET A 122 -6.32 17.60 3.87
CA MET A 122 -6.83 16.43 4.56
C MET A 122 -7.89 16.83 5.59
N PRO A 123 -8.77 15.89 5.98
CA PRO A 123 -9.57 16.04 7.19
C PRO A 123 -8.69 16.41 8.39
N GLN A 124 -9.14 17.36 9.20
CA GLN A 124 -8.45 17.72 10.44
C GLN A 124 -8.17 16.45 11.23
N THR A 125 -6.91 16.27 11.64
CA THR A 125 -6.47 15.04 12.27
C THR A 125 -5.89 15.32 13.65
N LEU A 126 -6.29 14.53 14.65
CA LEU A 126 -5.73 14.58 16.00
C LEU A 126 -4.90 13.32 16.26
N LEU A 127 -3.78 13.48 16.97
CA LEU A 127 -2.90 12.39 17.37
C LEU A 127 -3.28 11.90 18.77
N VAL A 128 -3.30 10.59 18.94
CA VAL A 128 -3.43 9.90 20.22
C VAL A 128 -2.17 9.05 20.39
N GLU A 129 -1.22 9.53 21.19
CA GLU A 129 0.07 8.83 21.41
C GLU A 129 -0.14 7.51 22.15
N GLU A 130 -1.06 7.50 23.11
CA GLU A 130 -1.42 6.33 23.90
C GLU A 130 -2.90 6.37 24.35
N LYS A 131 -3.45 5.21 24.74
CA LYS A 131 -4.89 5.08 25.09
C LYS A 131 -5.33 6.08 26.17
N LYS A 132 -4.47 6.41 27.14
CA LYS A 132 -4.81 7.36 28.22
C LYS A 132 -5.03 8.79 27.72
N ASP A 133 -4.51 9.15 26.55
CA ASP A 133 -4.70 10.48 25.96
C ASP A 133 -6.07 10.67 25.31
N LEU A 134 -6.86 9.59 25.13
CA LEU A 134 -8.22 9.68 24.61
C LEU A 134 -9.08 10.64 25.44
N ALA A 135 -8.91 10.68 26.76
CA ALA A 135 -9.66 11.58 27.63
C ALA A 135 -9.43 13.07 27.30
N LYS A 136 -8.25 13.42 26.75
CA LYS A 136 -7.92 14.79 26.32
C LYS A 136 -8.40 15.08 24.90
N VAL A 137 -8.31 14.09 24.03
CA VAL A 137 -8.60 14.24 22.59
C VAL A 137 -10.09 14.16 22.27
N LEU A 138 -10.85 13.26 22.91
CA LEU A 138 -12.27 13.04 22.63
C LEU A 138 -13.16 14.30 22.81
N PRO A 139 -12.92 15.19 23.81
CA PRO A 139 -13.65 16.45 23.95
C PRO A 139 -13.51 17.41 22.77
N GLU A 140 -12.37 17.40 22.07
CA GLU A 140 -12.14 18.28 20.90
C GLU A 140 -12.98 17.89 19.68
N ILE A 141 -13.54 16.69 19.70
CA ILE A 141 -14.23 16.09 18.57
C ILE A 141 -15.71 16.42 18.64
N LYS A 142 -16.22 17.15 17.64
CA LYS A 142 -17.63 17.59 17.62
C LYS A 142 -18.64 16.53 17.15
N SER A 143 -18.18 15.43 16.53
CA SER A 143 -19.07 14.39 16.02
C SER A 143 -19.36 13.30 17.05
N ASP A 144 -20.57 12.75 17.01
CA ASP A 144 -20.97 11.60 17.83
C ASP A 144 -20.33 10.30 17.35
N THR A 145 -20.10 10.19 16.03
CA THR A 145 -19.39 9.05 15.44
C THR A 145 -17.91 9.36 15.27
N VAL A 146 -17.13 8.31 15.50
CA VAL A 146 -15.71 8.40 15.78
C VAL A 146 -14.91 7.41 14.96
N VAL A 147 -13.67 7.78 14.61
CA VAL A 147 -12.79 6.94 13.79
C VAL A 147 -11.38 6.95 14.36
N LEU A 148 -11.01 5.90 15.12
CA LEU A 148 -9.64 5.72 15.60
C LEU A 148 -8.92 4.74 14.68
N LYS A 149 -7.79 5.17 14.11
CA LYS A 149 -6.99 4.36 13.20
C LYS A 149 -5.54 4.29 13.68
N PRO A 150 -4.87 3.14 13.62
CA PRO A 150 -3.44 3.11 13.88
C PRO A 150 -2.69 3.98 12.87
N VAL A 151 -1.70 4.74 13.34
CA VAL A 151 -0.88 5.65 12.52
C VAL A 151 -0.37 4.95 11.26
N ASN A 152 0.16 3.74 11.41
CA ASN A 152 0.78 2.93 10.35
C ASN A 152 0.05 1.59 10.10
N GLY A 153 -1.22 1.48 10.49
CA GLY A 153 -2.06 0.30 10.22
C GLY A 153 -2.48 0.17 8.74
N LEU A 154 -2.65 -1.06 8.27
CA LEU A 154 -3.07 -1.42 6.90
C LEU A 154 -4.35 -2.26 6.91
N LYS A 155 -5.07 -2.29 5.77
CA LYS A 155 -6.22 -3.18 5.50
C LYS A 155 -7.36 -3.12 6.52
N GLY A 156 -7.53 -1.98 7.20
CA GLY A 156 -8.58 -1.82 8.19
C GLY A 156 -8.30 -2.45 9.56
N ILE A 157 -7.13 -3.06 9.76
CA ILE A 157 -6.79 -3.75 11.00
C ILE A 157 -6.59 -2.73 12.12
N GLY A 158 -7.19 -3.01 13.28
CA GLY A 158 -7.05 -2.21 14.48
C GLY A 158 -7.80 -0.88 14.43
N ILE A 159 -8.77 -0.71 13.52
CA ILE A 159 -9.60 0.50 13.42
C ILE A 159 -10.84 0.37 14.30
N TYR A 160 -11.17 1.42 15.05
CA TYR A 160 -12.47 1.60 15.70
C TYR A 160 -13.31 2.59 14.91
N ILE A 161 -14.58 2.24 14.66
CA ILE A 161 -15.58 3.12 14.06
C ILE A 161 -16.88 2.93 14.84
N GLY A 162 -17.36 3.97 15.49
CA GLY A 162 -18.54 3.86 16.35
C GLY A 162 -18.91 5.14 17.09
N PRO A 163 -19.76 5.05 18.12
CA PRO A 163 -20.06 6.17 19.00
C PRO A 163 -18.86 6.61 19.85
N LYS A 164 -18.80 7.88 20.20
CA LYS A 164 -17.68 8.46 20.99
C LYS A 164 -17.54 7.80 22.35
N GLU A 165 -18.66 7.47 22.96
CA GLU A 165 -18.76 6.84 24.27
C GLU A 165 -18.10 5.46 24.27
N GLY A 166 -18.13 4.74 23.15
CA GLY A 166 -17.50 3.44 23.01
C GLY A 166 -16.00 3.49 22.69
N ALA A 167 -15.44 4.66 22.37
CA ALA A 167 -14.04 4.80 21.97
C ALA A 167 -13.06 4.49 23.12
N THR A 168 -13.42 4.83 24.36
CA THR A 168 -12.60 4.59 25.55
C THR A 168 -12.46 3.10 25.88
N GLY A 169 -13.48 2.31 25.57
CA GLY A 169 -13.50 0.86 25.74
C GLY A 169 -12.75 0.10 24.64
N PHE A 170 -12.36 0.75 23.55
CA PHE A 170 -11.61 0.10 22.48
C PHE A 170 -10.18 -0.24 22.92
N GLU A 171 -9.76 -1.49 22.68
CA GLU A 171 -8.40 -1.92 22.97
C GLU A 171 -7.46 -1.61 21.81
N PHE A 172 -6.41 -0.85 22.11
CA PHE A 172 -5.39 -0.52 21.11
C PHE A 172 -4.60 -1.78 20.78
N SER A 173 -4.25 -1.93 19.51
CA SER A 173 -3.42 -3.05 19.10
C SER A 173 -2.05 -2.95 19.78
N LYS A 174 -1.58 -4.02 20.43
CA LYS A 174 -0.21 -4.08 20.98
C LYS A 174 0.87 -3.81 19.93
N LYS A 175 0.55 -4.04 18.66
CA LYS A 175 1.44 -3.77 17.52
C LYS A 175 1.57 -2.29 17.18
N TYR A 176 0.56 -1.48 17.53
CA TYR A 176 0.47 -0.08 17.14
C TYR A 176 0.10 0.77 18.34
N PRO A 177 1.06 1.43 19.01
CA PRO A 177 0.77 2.21 20.21
C PRO A 177 0.02 3.52 19.89
N ARG A 178 0.26 4.07 18.68
CA ARG A 178 -0.22 5.39 18.27
C ARG A 178 -1.37 5.32 17.31
N TYR A 179 -2.36 6.17 17.53
CA TYR A 179 -3.57 6.28 16.74
C TYR A 179 -3.76 7.70 16.25
N VAL A 180 -4.45 7.83 15.12
CA VAL A 180 -4.93 9.09 14.58
C VAL A 180 -6.43 9.06 14.46
N TRP A 181 -6.99 10.25 14.55
CA TRP A 181 -8.37 10.52 14.26
C TRP A 181 -8.52 11.47 13.09
N PRO A 182 -9.13 11.08 11.95
CA PRO A 182 -9.55 12.04 10.94
C PRO A 182 -10.99 12.54 11.18
N ILE A 183 -11.16 13.84 11.36
CA ILE A 183 -12.46 14.50 11.52
C ILE A 183 -13.10 14.72 10.14
N SER A 184 -13.97 13.82 9.67
CA SER A 184 -14.92 14.17 8.59
C SER A 184 -16.17 13.29 8.55
N LYS A 185 -17.33 13.91 8.28
CA LYS A 185 -18.61 13.22 8.07
C LYS A 185 -18.62 12.35 6.79
N VAL A 186 -17.89 12.77 5.75
CA VAL A 186 -17.85 12.07 4.44
C VAL A 186 -17.04 10.78 4.54
N MET A 187 -15.94 10.77 5.30
CA MET A 187 -15.10 9.57 5.46
C MET A 187 -15.83 8.46 6.22
N ILE A 188 -16.69 8.79 7.18
CA ILE A 188 -17.44 7.80 7.96
C ILE A 188 -18.37 6.98 7.04
N LYS A 189 -19.12 7.62 6.13
CA LYS A 189 -19.99 6.91 5.18
C LYS A 189 -19.22 6.01 4.21
N GLY A 190 -18.14 6.52 3.61
CA GLY A 190 -17.32 5.75 2.66
C GLY A 190 -16.60 4.57 3.31
N VAL A 191 -16.14 4.72 4.55
CA VAL A 191 -15.47 3.65 5.29
C VAL A 191 -16.48 2.59 5.75
N ILE A 192 -17.66 2.97 6.23
CA ILE A 192 -18.72 2.02 6.58
C ILE A 192 -19.16 1.21 5.35
N SER A 193 -19.35 1.86 4.20
CA SER A 193 -19.72 1.19 2.94
C SER A 193 -18.64 0.21 2.45
N TYR A 194 -17.36 0.54 2.58
CA TYR A 194 -16.27 -0.39 2.26
C TYR A 194 -16.29 -1.61 3.19
N PHE A 195 -16.55 -1.40 4.48
CA PHE A 195 -16.57 -2.50 5.45
C PHE A 195 -17.81 -3.38 5.36
N SER A 196 -18.99 -2.84 5.05
CA SER A 196 -20.19 -3.65 4.78
C SER A 196 -19.94 -4.58 3.59
N ASN A 197 -19.43 -4.05 2.49
CA ASN A 197 -19.17 -4.84 1.28
C ASN A 197 -18.04 -5.87 1.48
N SER A 198 -17.05 -5.57 2.32
CA SER A 198 -15.94 -6.51 2.63
C SER A 198 -16.33 -7.68 3.54
N ARG A 199 -17.43 -7.55 4.31
CA ARG A 199 -17.96 -8.66 5.13
C ARG A 199 -18.78 -9.63 4.30
N ASP A 200 -19.48 -9.15 3.29
CA ASP A 200 -20.24 -10.00 2.37
C ASP A 200 -19.31 -10.89 1.52
N ASN A 201 -18.15 -10.37 1.10
CA ASN A 201 -17.11 -11.16 0.41
C ASN A 201 -16.37 -12.20 1.28
N LYS A 202 -16.68 -12.33 2.57
CA LYS A 202 -16.11 -13.36 3.45
C LYS A 202 -17.06 -14.53 3.74
N ARG A 203 -18.29 -14.51 3.22
CA ARG A 203 -19.25 -15.60 3.44
C ARG A 203 -19.18 -16.74 2.42
N GLU A 204 -18.43 -16.62 1.33
CA GLU A 204 -18.38 -17.64 0.25
C GLU A 204 -17.15 -18.58 0.28
N VAL A 205 -16.42 -18.70 1.39
CA VAL A 205 -15.24 -19.59 1.45
C VAL A 205 -15.36 -20.71 2.51
N PHE A 206 -16.56 -20.89 3.08
CA PHE A 206 -16.86 -22.09 3.86
C PHE A 206 -18.29 -22.55 3.59
N SER A 207 -18.45 -23.30 2.50
CA SER A 207 -19.50 -24.29 2.29
C SER A 207 -18.89 -25.47 1.55
#